data_AF-A0A497N8Q7-F1
#
_entry.id   AF-A0A497N8Q7-F1
#
_cell.length_a   1.000
_cell.length_b   1.000
_cell.length_c   1.000
_cell.angle_alpha   90.00
_cell.angle_beta   90.00
_cell.angle_gamma   90.00
#
_symmetry.space_group_name_H-M   'P 1'
#
loop_
_entity.id
_entity.type
_entity.pdbx_description
1 polymer ?
#
loop_
_entity_poly.entity_id
_entity_poly.type
_entity_poly.pdbx_seq_one_letter_code
_entity_poly.pdbx_strand_id
1 'polypeptide(L)' 'SAELADISVGSLGLEGWNIVIIRSELGEEVFNRALKEGLLETRPVEEEPGVIDVLRRLTEMKRKRGEKRS' A
#
# COMPACT_ATOMS: atom_id res chain seq x y z
N SER A 1 -10.14 -4.69 -10.36
CA SER A 1 -10.61 -3.47 -9.67
C SER A 1 -9.52 -2.70 -8.95
N ALA A 2 -8.58 -3.33 -8.23
CA ALA A 2 -7.55 -2.60 -7.49
C ALA A 2 -6.42 -2.00 -8.37
N GLU A 3 -6.36 -2.35 -9.65
CA GLU A 3 -5.37 -1.80 -10.60
C GLU A 3 -5.62 -0.36 -11.03
N LEU A 4 -6.80 0.21 -10.75
CA LEU A 4 -7.19 1.58 -11.13
C LEU A 4 -7.31 2.53 -9.92
N ALA A 5 -6.93 2.07 -8.73
CA ALA A 5 -7.08 2.87 -7.52
C ALA A 5 -5.84 3.75 -7.30
N ASP A 6 -6.08 5.05 -7.10
CA ASP A 6 -5.07 6.05 -6.73
C ASP A 6 -4.39 5.72 -5.40
N ILE A 7 -5.15 5.15 -4.45
CA ILE A 7 -4.69 4.71 -3.13
C ILE A 7 -5.27 3.32 -2.84
N SER A 8 -4.46 2.43 -2.26
CA SER A 8 -4.93 1.18 -1.66
C SER A 8 -4.49 1.07 -0.21
N VAL A 9 -5.40 0.64 0.65
CA VAL A 9 -5.19 0.51 2.10
C VAL A 9 -5.45 -0.93 2.53
N GLY A 10 -4.61 -1.47 3.41
CA GLY A 10 -4.86 -2.78 4.03
C GLY A 10 -3.98 -3.03 5.25
N SER A 11 -4.48 -3.79 6.22
CA SER A 11 -3.79 -4.03 7.49
C SER A 11 -2.58 -4.96 7.38
N LEU A 12 -2.58 -5.93 6.46
CA LEU A 12 -1.56 -6.99 6.31
C LEU A 12 -1.04 -7.62 7.62
N GLY A 13 -1.87 -7.68 8.66
CA GLY A 13 -1.49 -8.24 9.96
C GLY A 13 -0.75 -7.28 10.89
N LEU A 14 -0.68 -5.99 10.55
CA LEU A 14 -0.24 -4.95 11.47
C LEU A 14 -1.36 -4.62 12.45
N GLU A 15 -1.07 -4.72 13.73
CA GLU A 15 -2.01 -4.34 14.79
C GLU A 15 -2.01 -2.81 14.95
N GLY A 16 -3.18 -2.19 14.81
CA GLY A 16 -3.34 -0.74 14.94
C GLY A 16 -2.82 0.09 13.75
N TRP A 17 -2.23 -0.54 12.74
CA TRP A 17 -1.69 0.14 11.56
C TRP A 17 -2.23 -0.43 10.26
N ASN A 18 -2.28 0.42 9.24
CA ASN A 18 -2.56 0.02 7.87
C ASN A 18 -1.36 0.35 6.98
N ILE A 19 -1.18 -0.45 5.94
CA ILE A 19 -0.27 -0.14 4.84
C ILE A 19 -1.05 0.59 3.77
N VAL A 20 -0.46 1.68 3.32
CA VAL A 20 -1.00 2.52 2.25
C VAL A 20 -0.06 2.42 1.06
N ILE A 21 -0.62 2.06 -0.10
CA ILE A 21 0.09 2.03 -1.38
C ILE A 21 -0.53 3.12 -2.25
N ILE A 22 0.25 4.14 -2.56
CA ILE A 22 -0.11 5.26 -3.43
C ILE A 22 0.36 4.93 -4.85
N ARG A 23 -0.49 5.14 -5.86
CA ARG A 23 -0.22 4.74 -7.26
C ARG A 23 -0.38 5.85 -8.28
N SER A 24 -0.89 7.01 -7.90
CA SER A 24 -1.07 8.16 -8.77
C SER A 24 -0.72 9.46 -8.07
N GLU A 25 -0.49 10.50 -8.88
CA GLU A 25 -0.22 11.86 -8.40
C GLU A 25 -1.38 12.42 -7.55
N LEU A 26 -2.63 12.16 -7.96
CA LEU A 26 -3.81 12.56 -7.19
C LEU A 26 -3.85 11.86 -5.83
N GLY A 27 -3.52 10.57 -5.78
CA GLY A 27 -3.44 9.82 -4.53
C GLY A 27 -2.37 10.38 -3.60
N GLU A 28 -1.22 10.76 -4.15
CA GLU A 28 -0.12 11.39 -3.40
C GLU A 28 -0.52 12.74 -2.83
N GLU A 29 -1.14 13.61 -3.64
CA GLU A 29 -1.60 14.92 -3.20
C GLU A 29 -2.60 14.81 -2.03
N VAL A 30 -3.60 13.94 -2.18
CA VAL A 30 -4.64 13.73 -1.17
C VAL A 30 -4.04 13.17 0.12
N PHE A 31 -3.13 12.20 0.02
CA PHE A 31 -2.48 11.61 1.19
C PHE A 31 -1.61 12.64 1.93
N ASN A 32 -0.80 13.42 1.20
CA ASN A 32 0.06 14.44 1.79
C ASN A 32 -0.75 15.58 2.44
N ARG A 33 -1.90 15.95 1.88
CA ARG A 33 -2.82 16.90 2.52
C ARG A 33 -3.35 16.36 3.84
N ALA A 34 -3.78 15.10 3.88
CA ALA A 34 -4.26 14.48 5.11
C ALA A 34 -3.16 14.40 6.19
N LEU A 35 -1.92 14.11 5.81
CA LEU A 35 -0.77 14.16 6.73
C LEU A 35 -0.54 15.58 7.27
N LYS A 36 -0.56 16.58 6.39
CA LYS A 36 -0.33 17.98 6.77
C LYS A 36 -1.42 18.51 7.70
N GLU A 37 -2.66 18.06 7.52
CA GLU A 37 -3.79 18.38 8.39
C GLU A 37 -3.76 17.61 9.73
N GLY A 38 -2.79 16.71 9.93
CA GLY A 38 -2.64 15.93 11.17
C GLY A 38 -3.69 14.82 11.31
N LEU A 39 -4.34 14.43 10.21
CA LEU A 39 -5.38 13.40 10.20
C LEU A 39 -4.80 11.97 10.19
N LEU A 40 -3.53 11.84 9.82
CA LEU A 40 -2.83 10.56 9.69
C LEU A 40 -1.49 10.63 10.40
N GLU A 41 -1.14 9.53 11.06
CA GLU A 41 0.22 9.25 11.49
C GLU A 41 0.86 8.27 10.51
N THR A 42 2.14 8.45 10.20
CA THR A 42 2.89 7.58 9.28
C THR A 42 4.22 7.17 9.88
N ARG A 43 4.62 5.94 9.56
CA ARG A 43 5.96 5.42 9.79
C ARG A 43 6.51 4.79 8.51
N PRO A 44 7.83 4.82 8.27
CA PRO A 44 8.44 4.11 7.15
C PRO A 44 8.12 2.62 7.20
N VAL A 45 7.84 2.03 6.04
CA VAL A 45 7.52 0.60 5.95
C VAL A 45 8.78 -0.27 6.08
N GLU A 46 9.94 0.30 5.80
CA GLU A 46 11.26 -0.31 5.93
C GLU A 46 11.59 -0.71 7.38
N GLU A 47 10.94 -0.08 8.35
CA GLU A 47 11.09 -0.40 9.78
C GLU A 47 10.31 -1.65 10.20
N GLU A 48 9.48 -2.23 9.32
CA GLU A 48 8.59 -3.36 9.59
C GLU A 48 8.93 -4.57 8.69
N PRO A 49 9.90 -5.42 9.07
CA PRO A 49 10.38 -6.53 8.23
C PRO A 49 9.27 -7.48 7.75
N GLY A 50 8.32 -7.79 8.63
CA GLY A 50 7.20 -8.69 8.30
C GLY A 50 6.26 -8.14 7.22
N VAL A 51 6.17 -6.82 7.09
CA VAL A 51 5.34 -6.15 6.08
C VAL A 51 5.97 -6.25 4.70
N ILE A 52 7.27 -6.01 4.61
CA ILE A 52 8.02 -6.05 3.35
C ILE A 52 7.92 -7.45 2.72
N ASP A 53 8.05 -8.50 3.53
CA ASP A 53 7.91 -9.89 3.06
C ASP A 53 6.51 -10.19 2.53
N VAL A 54 5.47 -9.70 3.22
CA VAL A 54 4.08 -9.86 2.78
C VAL A 54 3.83 -9.08 1.48
N LEU A 55 4.29 -7.84 1.38
CA LEU A 55 4.19 -7.02 0.16
C LEU A 55 4.89 -7.66 -1.02
N ARG A 56 6.09 -8.21 -0.80
CA ARG A 56 6.86 -8.92 -1.83
C ARG A 56 6.11 -10.17 -2.30
N ARG A 57 5.60 -10.99 -1.38
CA ARG A 57 4.79 -12.18 -1.70
C ARG A 57 3.51 -11.81 -2.47
N LEU A 58 2.81 -10.75 -2.07
CA LEU A 58 1.60 -10.28 -2.77
C LEU A 58 1.91 -9.80 -4.18
N THR A 59 3.04 -9.13 -4.38
CA THR A 59 3.51 -8.67 -5.69
C THR A 59 3.85 -9.86 -6.59
N GLU A 60 4.57 -10.86 -6.06
CA GLU A 60 4.89 -12.10 -6.79
C GLU A 60 3.63 -12.89 -7.17
N MET A 61 2.67 -13.04 -6.24
CA MET A 61 1.40 -13.71 -6.51
C MET A 61 0.57 -12.98 -7.59
N LYS A 62 0.60 -11.64 -7.60
CA LYS A 62 -0.07 -10.84 -8.65
C LYS A 62 0.58 -11.02 -10.01
N ARG A 63 1.91 -11.02 -10.11
CA ARG A 63 2.64 -11.29 -11.37
C ARG A 63 2.29 -12.68 -11.93
N LYS A 64 2.36 -13.72 -11.10
CA LYS A 64 1.99 -15.10 -11.49
C LYS A 64 0.53 -15.23 -11.94
N ARG A 65 -0.38 -14.42 -11.40
CA ARG A 65 -1.79 -14.37 -11.85
C ARG A 65 -1.97 -13.65 -13.19
N GLY A 66 -1.15 -12.64 -13.48
CA GLY A 66 -1.11 -11.97 -14.77
C GLY A 66 -0.61 -12.89 -15.89
N GLU A 67 0.45 -13.65 -15.63
CA GLU A 67 1.04 -14.62 -16.58
C GLU A 67 0.12 -15.80 -16.89
N LYS A 68 -0.75 -16.21 -15.96
CA LYS A 68 -1.76 -17.27 -16.21
C LYS A 68 -2.98 -16.79 -17.01
N ARG A 69 -3.09 -15.49 -17.29
CA ARG A 69 -4.20 -14.88 -18.03
C ARG A 69 -3.81 -14.38 -19.43
N SER A 70 -2.56 -14.61 -19.85
CA SER A 70 -2.05 -14.37 -21.21
C SER A 70 -1.97 -15.66 -22.01
#